data_AF-A0A0M3RF86-F1
#
_entry.id   AF-A0A0M3RF86-F1
#
_cell.length_a   1.000
_cell.length_b   1.000
_cell.length_c   1.000
_cell.angle_alpha   90.00
_cell.angle_beta   90.00
_cell.angle_gamma   90.00
#
_symmetry.space_group_name_H-M   'P 1'
#
loop_
_entity.id
_entity.type
_entity.pdbx_description
1 polymer ?
#
loop_
_entity_poly.entity_id
_entity_poly.type
_entity_poly.pdbx_seq_one_letter_code
_entity_poly.pdbx_strand_id
1 'polypeptide(L)' 'MDKVEKVKVAAELFELVQFYYVNRDRPVTSDMDFYAEVKRCCELLDLDYNEFINEFKLKF' A
#
# COMPACT_ATOMS: atom_id res chain seq x y z
N MET A 1 -0.09 -16.16 -8.81
CA MET A 1 -1.30 -15.92 -8.02
C MET A 1 -2.53 -16.26 -8.83
N ASP A 2 -3.49 -16.94 -8.22
CA ASP A 2 -4.82 -17.12 -8.81
C ASP A 2 -5.67 -15.82 -8.73
N LYS A 3 -6.87 -15.84 -9.33
CA LYS A 3 -7.76 -14.66 -9.35
C LYS A 3 -8.20 -14.23 -7.95
N VAL A 4 -8.44 -15.17 -7.05
CA VAL A 4 -8.89 -14.91 -5.69
C VAL A 4 -7.75 -14.29 -4.88
N GLU A 5 -6.54 -14.83 -5.01
CA GLU A 5 -5.33 -14.28 -4.39
C GLU A 5 -5.05 -12.85 -4.87
N LYS A 6 -5.19 -12.58 -6.18
CA LYS A 6 -5.05 -11.22 -6.72
C LYS A 6 -6.03 -10.23 -6.10
N VAL A 7 -7.28 -10.62 -5.92
CA VAL A 7 -8.28 -9.77 -5.27
C VAL A 7 -7.91 -9.50 -3.81
N LYS A 8 -7.39 -10.50 -3.08
CA LYS A 8 -6.95 -10.31 -1.69
C LYS A 8 -5.80 -9.31 -1.57
N VAL A 9 -4.78 -9.43 -2.42
CA VAL A 9 -3.64 -8.49 -2.40
C VAL A 9 -4.08 -7.08 -2.83
N ALA A 10 -5.00 -6.96 -3.79
CA ALA A 10 -5.56 -5.67 -4.17
C ALA A 10 -6.35 -5.02 -3.02
N ALA A 11 -7.11 -5.81 -2.24
CA ALA A 11 -7.80 -5.32 -1.06
C ALA A 11 -6.82 -4.84 0.02
N GLU A 12 -5.74 -5.60 0.27
CA GLU A 12 -4.69 -5.23 1.21
C GLU A 12 -3.98 -3.92 0.80
N LEU A 13 -3.64 -3.77 -0.48
CA LEU A 13 -3.06 -2.54 -1.02
C LEU A 13 -4.01 -1.34 -0.85
N PHE A 14 -5.31 -1.55 -1.05
CA PHE A 14 -6.32 -0.52 -0.82
C PHE A 14 -6.44 -0.14 0.67
N GLU A 15 -6.39 -1.11 1.57
CA GLU A 15 -6.40 -0.86 3.02
C GLU A 15 -5.18 -0.06 3.47
N LEU A 16 -4.00 -0.31 2.91
CA LEU A 16 -2.80 0.49 3.14
C LEU A 16 -3.01 1.95 2.69
N VAL A 17 -3.56 2.17 1.50
CA VAL A 17 -3.87 3.52 1.03
C VAL A 17 -4.82 4.24 1.99
N GLN A 18 -5.88 3.56 2.44
CA GLN A 18 -6.80 4.12 3.44
C GLN A 18 -6.11 4.41 4.76
N PHE A 19 -5.27 3.48 5.24
CA PHE A 19 -4.49 3.64 6.46
C PHE A 19 -3.61 4.89 6.41
N TYR A 20 -2.92 5.12 5.28
CA TYR A 20 -2.13 6.33 5.08
C TYR A 20 -3.00 7.59 5.23
N TYR A 21 -4.13 7.68 4.52
CA TYR A 21 -4.97 8.88 4.59
C TYR A 21 -5.62 9.11 5.96
N VAL A 22 -5.94 8.05 6.70
CA VAL A 22 -6.48 8.16 8.07
C VAL A 22 -5.43 8.63 9.08
N ASN A 23 -4.16 8.27 8.87
CA ASN A 23 -3.09 8.51 9.83
C ASN A 23 -2.08 9.58 9.38
N ARG A 24 -2.21 10.13 8.18
CA ARG A 24 -1.26 11.12 7.61
C ARG A 24 -1.02 12.31 8.54
N ASP A 25 -2.08 12.78 9.19
CA ASP A 25 -2.03 13.96 10.06
C ASP A 25 -1.82 13.59 11.54
N ARG A 26 -1.52 12.31 11.84
CA ARG A 26 -1.28 11.80 13.20
C ARG A 26 0.21 11.52 13.40
N PRO A 27 0.74 11.63 14.63
CA PRO A 27 2.08 11.14 14.93
C PRO A 27 2.16 9.66 14.58
N VAL A 28 3.16 9.27 13.79
CA VAL A 28 3.36 7.89 13.34
C VAL A 28 3.68 7.03 14.56
N THR A 29 2.75 6.16 14.96
CA THR A 29 2.91 5.24 16.11
C THR A 29 2.86 3.77 15.69
N SER A 30 3.06 3.47 14.40
CA SER A 30 2.93 2.10 13.90
C SER A 30 4.29 1.42 13.84
N ASP A 31 4.38 0.22 14.42
CA ASP A 31 5.53 -0.70 14.25
C ASP A 31 5.58 -1.32 12.84
N MET A 32 4.59 -1.03 11.99
CA MET A 32 4.51 -1.50 10.61
C MET A 32 5.38 -0.63 9.68
N ASP A 33 6.23 -1.28 8.89
CA ASP A 33 6.89 -0.65 7.74
C ASP A 33 5.90 -0.50 6.58
N PHE A 34 5.15 0.61 6.59
CA PHE A 34 4.12 0.92 5.60
C PHE A 34 4.62 0.81 4.16
N TYR A 35 5.79 1.35 3.87
CA TYR A 35 6.34 1.37 2.51
C TYR A 35 6.79 -0.02 2.05
N ALA A 36 7.30 -0.85 2.97
CA ALA A 36 7.62 -2.24 2.67
C ALA A 36 6.36 -3.03 2.29
N GLU A 37 5.25 -2.85 3.00
CA GLU A 37 3.99 -3.54 2.70
C GLU A 37 3.36 -3.07 1.37
N VAL A 38 3.39 -1.76 1.08
CA VAL A 38 2.95 -1.23 -0.21
C VAL A 38 3.81 -1.81 -1.34
N LYS A 39 5.13 -1.84 -1.18
CA LYS A 39 6.05 -2.41 -2.16
C LYS A 39 5.78 -3.89 -2.41
N ARG A 40 5.59 -4.67 -1.35
CA ARG A 40 5.25 -6.10 -1.45
C ARG A 40 3.96 -6.31 -2.25
N CYS A 41 2.93 -5.53 -1.98
CA CYS A 41 1.67 -5.62 -2.73
C CYS A 41 1.83 -5.25 -4.20
N CYS A 42 2.60 -4.19 -4.51
CA CYS A 42 2.89 -3.80 -5.89
C CYS A 42 3.65 -4.90 -6.65
N GLU A 43 4.67 -5.51 -6.03
CA GLU A 43 5.42 -6.63 -6.64
C GLU A 43 4.52 -7.84 -6.94
N LEU A 44 3.61 -8.19 -6.02
CA LEU A 44 2.67 -9.31 -6.20
C LEU A 44 1.63 -9.03 -7.30
N LEU A 45 1.25 -7.77 -7.49
CA LEU A 45 0.28 -7.32 -8.49
C LEU A 45 0.91 -6.93 -9.83
N ASP A 46 2.24 -6.99 -9.95
CA ASP A 46 3.00 -6.54 -11.12
C ASP A 46 2.75 -5.05 -11.45
N LEU A 47 2.79 -4.21 -10.40
CA LEU A 47 2.62 -2.76 -10.48
C LEU A 47 3.97 -2.06 -10.24
N ASP A 48 4.21 -0.95 -10.93
CA ASP A 48 5.35 -0.09 -10.63
C ASP A 48 5.14 0.61 -9.28
N TYR A 49 6.01 0.28 -8.32
CA TYR A 49 5.95 0.83 -6.98
C TYR A 49 6.11 2.35 -6.95
N ASN A 50 7.04 2.90 -7.74
CA ASN A 50 7.33 4.34 -7.70
C ASN A 50 6.17 5.14 -8.31
N GLU A 51 5.62 4.65 -9.40
CA GLU A 51 4.44 5.25 -10.03
C GLU A 51 3.23 5.19 -9.11
N PHE A 52 3.02 4.05 -8.43
CA PHE A 52 1.95 3.92 -7.44
C PHE A 52 2.06 4.94 -6.31
N ILE A 53 3.26 5.10 -5.72
CA ILE A 53 3.50 6.11 -4.67
C ILE A 53 3.21 7.54 -5.17
N ASN A 54 3.59 7.84 -6.41
CA ASN A 54 3.38 9.16 -7.02
C ASN A 54 1.89 9.45 -7.28
N GLU A 55 1.19 8.54 -7.95
CA GLU A 55 -0.23 8.68 -8.31
C GLU A 55 -1.12 8.78 -7.07
N PHE A 56 -0.85 7.96 -6.04
CA PHE A 56 -1.62 7.97 -4.79
C PHE A 56 -1.10 9.00 -3.77
N LYS A 57 -0.06 9.77 -4.11
CA LYS A 57 0.54 10.83 -3.27
C LYS A 57 0.91 10.34 -1.86
N LEU A 58 1.46 9.13 -1.79
CA LEU A 58 1.86 8.48 -0.53
C LEU A 58 3.24 8.99 -0.09
N LYS A 59 3.33 10.28 0.24
CA LYS A 59 4.58 10.93 0.66
C LYS A 59 4.35 11.56 2.03
N PHE A 60 4.92 10.95 3.07
CA PHE A 60 4.99 11.58 4.40
C PHE A 60 5.80 12.87 4.34
#